data_AF-A0A8X7VW81-F1
#
_entry.id   AF-A0A8X7VW81-F1
#
_cell.length_a   1.000
_cell.length_b   1.000
_cell.length_c   1.000
_cell.angle_alpha   90.00
_cell.angle_beta   90.00
_cell.angle_gamma   90.00
#
_symmetry.space_group_name_H-M   'P 1'
#
loop_
_entity.id
_entity.type
_entity.pdbx_description
1 polymer ?
#
loop_
_entity_poly.entity_id
_entity_poly.type
_entity_poly.pdbx_seq_one_letter_code
_entity_poly.pdbx_strand_id
1 'polypeptide(L)'
;MSTMGEVIVSSQCHKLLNMRDFTGARSLIKMNKQLGKEWQILDQVEAICDVIIAAENRLPKGFMDYYGMIRVTRLGPVVLDDFRRLMKLLDWRCNGLPCSQEAAQYAYQAWSLLSMPAMKAEYDLDISSPVARGNNRVEMVQQGFPEGSSFVLKEQIPDLNVGYVSDDNEVVVISDDDDECDENDQDVITMARTSKLCMVNGRRVKLIPKKKKTKSLQQAT
;
A
#
# COMPACT_ATOMS: atom_id res chain seq x y z
N MET A 1 -30.59 7.66 -22.53
CA MET A 1 -31.18 6.46 -23.17
C MET A 1 -30.02 5.58 -23.59
N SER A 2 -29.93 4.34 -23.07
CA SER A 2 -28.86 3.43 -23.45
C SER A 2 -28.98 3.02 -24.91
N THR A 3 -27.85 2.91 -25.61
CA THR A 3 -27.86 2.52 -27.02
C THR A 3 -28.20 1.03 -27.15
N MET A 4 -28.78 0.61 -28.29
CA MET A 4 -29.02 -0.83 -28.54
C MET A 4 -27.74 -1.66 -28.39
N GLY A 5 -26.58 -1.11 -28.78
CA GLY A 5 -25.28 -1.75 -28.57
C GLY A 5 -24.92 -1.95 -27.10
N GLU A 6 -25.17 -0.95 -26.25
CA GLU A 6 -24.92 -1.03 -24.81
C GLU A 6 -25.77 -2.12 -24.13
N VAL A 7 -27.04 -2.25 -24.53
CA VAL A 7 -27.94 -3.29 -24.02
C VAL A 7 -27.47 -4.69 -24.42
N ILE A 8 -27.02 -4.87 -25.67
CA ILE A 8 -26.51 -6.15 -26.16
C ILE A 8 -25.23 -6.55 -25.40
N VAL A 9 -24.28 -5.63 -25.28
CA VAL A 9 -23.02 -5.88 -24.57
C VAL A 9 -23.27 -6.13 -23.08
N SER A 10 -24.20 -5.39 -22.46
CA SER A 10 -24.64 -5.64 -21.09
C SER A 10 -25.13 -7.08 -20.89
N SER A 11 -25.98 -7.58 -21.78
CA SER A 11 -26.48 -8.95 -21.73
C SER A 11 -25.36 -9.98 -21.91
N GLN A 12 -24.41 -9.72 -22.82
CA GLN A 12 -23.25 -10.60 -23.02
C GLN A 12 -22.35 -10.66 -21.79
N CYS A 13 -22.05 -9.52 -21.17
CA CYS A 13 -21.30 -9.46 -19.92
C CYS A 13 -21.98 -10.26 -18.81
N HIS A 14 -23.30 -10.10 -18.62
CA HIS A 14 -24.05 -10.88 -17.63
C HIS A 14 -23.91 -12.40 -17.86
N LYS A 15 -24.02 -12.85 -19.11
CA LYS A 15 -23.86 -14.27 -19.46
C LYS A 15 -22.46 -14.78 -19.13
N LEU A 16 -21.42 -14.03 -19.53
CA LEU A 16 -20.03 -14.41 -19.30
C LEU A 16 -19.70 -14.46 -17.80
N LEU A 17 -20.15 -13.47 -17.02
CA LEU A 17 -19.96 -13.45 -15.57
C LEU A 17 -20.68 -14.62 -14.88
N ASN A 18 -21.91 -14.96 -15.29
CA ASN A 18 -22.62 -16.13 -14.76
C ASN A 18 -21.92 -17.45 -15.07
N MET A 19 -21.25 -17.55 -16.22
CA MET A 19 -20.46 -18.72 -16.61
C MET A 19 -19.06 -18.72 -15.98
N ARG A 20 -18.72 -17.72 -15.15
CA ARG A 20 -17.37 -17.46 -14.63
C ARG A 20 -16.29 -17.34 -15.71
N ASP A 21 -16.66 -16.94 -16.92
CA ASP A 21 -15.70 -16.66 -18.00
C ASP A 21 -15.20 -15.21 -17.91
N PHE A 22 -14.37 -14.94 -16.90
CA PHE A 22 -13.83 -13.61 -16.64
C PHE A 22 -12.83 -13.16 -17.72
N THR A 23 -12.12 -14.10 -18.34
CA THR A 23 -11.16 -13.79 -19.42
C THR A 23 -11.87 -13.40 -20.71
N GLY A 24 -12.97 -14.10 -21.05
CA GLY A 24 -13.85 -13.75 -22.16
C GLY A 24 -14.51 -12.39 -21.94
N ALA A 25 -15.06 -12.14 -20.75
CA ALA A 25 -15.65 -10.84 -20.39
C ALA A 25 -14.63 -9.69 -20.51
N ARG A 26 -13.42 -9.87 -19.98
CA ARG A 26 -12.35 -8.87 -20.07
C ARG A 26 -11.94 -8.58 -21.53
N SER A 27 -11.91 -9.60 -22.37
CA SER A 27 -11.60 -9.45 -23.80
C SER A 27 -12.69 -8.67 -24.55
N LEU A 28 -13.97 -8.96 -24.25
CA LEU A 28 -15.11 -8.24 -24.79
C LEU A 28 -15.08 -6.75 -24.40
N ILE A 29 -14.77 -6.45 -23.13
CA ILE A 29 -14.63 -5.07 -22.65
C ILE A 29 -13.52 -4.35 -23.39
N LYS A 30 -12.33 -4.96 -23.46
CA LYS A 30 -11.18 -4.37 -24.14
C LYS A 30 -11.49 -4.01 -25.58
N MET A 31 -12.18 -4.90 -26.30
CA MET A 31 -12.63 -4.64 -27.67
C MET A 31 -13.58 -3.45 -27.75
N ASN A 32 -14.59 -3.36 -26.88
CA ASN A 32 -15.54 -2.24 -26.88
C ASN A 32 -14.87 -0.91 -26.52
N LYS A 33 -13.96 -0.89 -25.53
CA LYS A 33 -13.16 0.30 -25.20
C LYS A 33 -12.28 0.75 -26.37
N GLN A 34 -11.67 -0.19 -27.10
CA GLN A 34 -10.90 0.10 -28.32
C GLN A 34 -11.75 0.70 -29.44
N LEU A 35 -13.04 0.40 -29.49
CA LEU A 35 -14.02 1.02 -30.40
C LEU A 35 -14.55 2.37 -29.88
N GLY A 36 -13.94 2.93 -28.83
CA GLY A 36 -14.31 4.22 -28.25
C GLY A 36 -15.60 4.20 -27.44
N LYS A 37 -16.02 3.04 -26.93
CA LYS A 37 -17.20 2.96 -26.04
C LYS A 37 -16.81 3.29 -24.61
N GLU A 38 -17.48 4.26 -24.02
CA GLU A 38 -17.28 4.73 -22.64
C GLU A 38 -18.50 4.43 -21.76
N TRP A 39 -19.12 3.26 -21.94
CA TRP A 39 -20.26 2.86 -21.12
C TRP A 39 -19.81 2.46 -19.72
N GLN A 40 -20.48 2.95 -18.69
CA GLN A 40 -20.17 2.67 -17.29
C GLN A 40 -20.10 1.17 -16.97
N ILE A 41 -20.95 0.37 -17.62
CA ILE A 41 -20.94 -1.09 -17.45
C ILE A 41 -19.60 -1.72 -17.83
N LEU A 42 -18.87 -1.16 -18.80
CA LEU A 42 -17.57 -1.67 -19.18
C LEU A 42 -16.57 -1.54 -18.03
N ASP A 43 -16.59 -0.42 -17.31
CA ASP A 43 -15.72 -0.19 -16.15
C ASP A 43 -16.10 -1.08 -14.96
N GLN A 44 -17.41 -1.28 -14.75
CA GLN A 44 -17.92 -2.17 -13.70
C GLN A 44 -17.51 -3.62 -13.95
N VAL A 45 -17.75 -4.14 -15.16
CA VAL A 45 -17.38 -5.51 -15.51
C VAL A 45 -15.86 -5.68 -15.52
N GLU A 46 -15.10 -4.68 -15.96
CA GLU A 46 -13.63 -4.74 -15.93
C GLU A 46 -13.12 -4.82 -14.49
N ALA A 47 -13.70 -4.05 -13.58
CA ALA A 47 -13.36 -4.10 -12.17
C ALA A 47 -13.65 -5.49 -11.57
N ILE A 48 -14.84 -6.06 -11.84
CA ILE A 48 -15.20 -7.40 -11.37
C ILE A 48 -14.20 -8.43 -11.89
N CYS A 49 -13.93 -8.43 -13.21
CA CYS A 49 -13.00 -9.35 -13.83
C CYS A 49 -11.59 -9.21 -13.25
N ASP A 50 -11.03 -8.00 -13.17
CA ASP A 50 -9.68 -7.78 -12.66
C ASP A 50 -9.54 -8.30 -11.21
N VAL A 51 -10.53 -8.04 -10.35
CA VAL A 51 -10.49 -8.46 -8.95
C VAL A 51 -10.62 -9.98 -8.80
N ILE A 52 -11.58 -10.61 -9.49
CA ILE A 52 -11.75 -12.07 -9.41
C ILE A 52 -10.53 -12.79 -9.99
N ILE A 53 -10.03 -12.34 -11.15
CA ILE A 53 -8.83 -12.91 -11.77
C ILE A 53 -7.63 -12.79 -10.83
N ALA A 54 -7.45 -11.67 -10.14
CA ALA A 54 -6.37 -11.50 -9.16
C ALA A 54 -6.55 -12.41 -7.92
N ALA A 55 -7.79 -12.59 -7.46
CA ALA A 55 -8.08 -13.49 -6.35
C ALA A 55 -7.81 -14.96 -6.72
N GLU A 56 -8.17 -15.38 -7.93
CA GLU A 56 -8.00 -16.76 -8.42
C GLU A 56 -6.55 -17.07 -8.83
N ASN A 57 -5.83 -16.08 -9.40
CA ASN A 57 -4.43 -16.25 -9.81
C ASN A 57 -3.47 -15.97 -8.65
N ARG A 58 -3.15 -17.02 -7.89
CA ARG A 58 -2.16 -16.95 -6.82
C ARG A 58 -0.79 -16.50 -7.34
N LEU A 59 -0.11 -15.70 -6.52
CA LEU A 59 1.29 -15.35 -6.67
C LEU A 59 2.18 -16.59 -6.45
N PRO A 60 3.48 -16.52 -6.83
CA PRO A 60 4.46 -17.52 -6.42
C PRO A 60 4.36 -17.82 -4.92
N LYS A 61 4.64 -19.06 -4.52
CA LYS A 61 4.48 -19.57 -3.14
C LYS A 61 3.02 -19.68 -2.66
N GLY A 62 2.04 -19.42 -3.53
CA GLY A 62 0.61 -19.61 -3.23
C GLY A 62 -0.07 -18.42 -2.56
N PHE A 63 0.61 -17.28 -2.43
CA PHE A 63 0.02 -16.07 -1.85
C PHE A 63 -1.12 -15.51 -2.71
N MET A 64 -2.11 -14.87 -2.07
CA MET A 64 -3.12 -14.08 -2.78
C MET A 64 -2.46 -12.84 -3.43
N ASP A 65 -2.94 -12.38 -4.58
CA ASP A 65 -2.52 -11.11 -5.18
C ASP A 65 -3.36 -9.95 -4.63
N TYR A 66 -3.11 -9.55 -3.37
CA TYR A 66 -3.87 -8.49 -2.72
C TYR A 66 -3.77 -7.15 -3.46
N TYR A 67 -2.62 -6.86 -4.09
CA TYR A 67 -2.46 -5.67 -4.93
C TYR A 67 -3.35 -5.71 -6.17
N GLY A 68 -3.39 -6.86 -6.87
CA GLY A 68 -4.29 -7.07 -7.99
C GLY A 68 -5.77 -6.98 -7.60
N MET A 69 -6.14 -7.51 -6.43
CA MET A 69 -7.52 -7.48 -5.91
C MET A 69 -8.05 -6.07 -5.58
N ILE A 70 -7.16 -5.09 -5.38
CA ILE A 70 -7.54 -3.66 -5.28
C ILE A 70 -7.14 -2.85 -6.51
N ARG A 71 -6.74 -3.51 -7.61
CA ARG A 71 -6.35 -2.93 -8.90
C ARG A 71 -5.23 -1.87 -8.81
N VAL A 72 -4.23 -2.11 -7.98
CA VAL A 72 -3.04 -1.24 -7.88
C VAL A 72 -1.77 -1.99 -8.31
N THR A 73 -0.74 -1.23 -8.69
CA THR A 73 0.57 -1.81 -9.01
C THR A 73 1.17 -2.50 -7.79
N ARG A 74 1.77 -3.69 -8.00
CA ARG A 74 2.44 -4.44 -6.93
C ARG A 74 3.51 -3.59 -6.25
N LEU A 75 3.57 -3.68 -4.92
CA LEU A 75 4.45 -2.88 -4.06
C LEU A 75 4.22 -1.36 -4.19
N GLY A 76 3.14 -0.94 -4.85
CA GLY A 76 2.77 0.44 -5.04
C GLY A 76 2.11 1.06 -3.80
N PRO A 77 1.83 2.38 -3.87
CA PRO A 77 1.07 3.06 -2.84
C PRO A 77 -0.38 2.53 -2.81
N VAL A 78 -0.93 2.43 -1.61
CA VAL A 78 -2.32 2.01 -1.36
C VAL A 78 -3.09 3.25 -0.92
N VAL A 79 -3.98 3.74 -1.78
CA VAL A 79 -4.67 5.02 -1.61
C VAL A 79 -6.17 4.78 -1.35
N LEU A 80 -6.70 5.38 -0.28
CA LEU A 80 -8.10 5.18 0.15
C LEU A 80 -9.11 5.63 -0.91
N ASP A 81 -8.82 6.72 -1.63
CA ASP A 81 -9.73 7.21 -2.65
C ASP A 81 -9.77 6.30 -3.88
N ASP A 82 -8.68 5.62 -4.22
CA ASP A 82 -8.65 4.60 -5.28
C ASP A 82 -9.52 3.40 -4.89
N PHE A 83 -9.37 2.94 -3.65
CA PHE A 83 -10.19 1.87 -3.12
C PHE A 83 -11.68 2.25 -3.07
N ARG A 84 -12.03 3.46 -2.62
CA ARG A 84 -13.42 3.93 -2.64
C ARG A 84 -13.99 3.99 -4.05
N ARG A 85 -13.20 4.41 -5.04
CA ARG A 85 -13.60 4.38 -6.46
C ARG A 85 -13.84 2.97 -6.94
N LEU A 86 -12.98 2.02 -6.59
CA LEU A 86 -13.18 0.60 -6.89
C LEU A 86 -14.47 0.06 -6.27
N MET A 87 -14.72 0.32 -4.98
CA MET A 87 -15.91 -0.17 -4.30
C MET A 87 -17.21 0.36 -4.91
N LYS A 88 -17.22 1.58 -5.47
CA LYS A 88 -18.36 2.11 -6.22
C LYS A 88 -18.63 1.33 -7.51
N LEU A 89 -17.60 0.83 -8.19
CA LEU A 89 -17.76 -0.01 -9.38
C LEU A 89 -18.30 -1.40 -9.04
N LEU A 90 -17.90 -1.93 -7.88
CA LEU A 90 -18.26 -3.27 -7.39
C LEU A 90 -19.59 -3.30 -6.61
N ASP A 91 -20.26 -2.17 -6.41
CA ASP A 91 -21.50 -2.13 -5.64
C ASP A 91 -22.64 -2.87 -6.38
N TRP A 92 -22.86 -4.11 -5.92
CA TRP A 92 -23.86 -5.02 -6.47
C TRP A 92 -25.29 -4.45 -6.38
N ARG A 93 -25.57 -3.59 -5.39
CA ARG A 93 -26.90 -2.98 -5.23
C ARG A 93 -27.20 -1.97 -6.32
N CYS A 94 -26.16 -1.36 -6.88
CA CYS A 94 -26.27 -0.35 -7.91
C CYS A 94 -26.13 -0.93 -9.33
N ASN A 95 -25.27 -1.94 -9.51
CA ASN A 95 -24.91 -2.43 -10.85
C ASN A 95 -25.69 -3.69 -11.31
N GLY A 96 -26.22 -4.50 -10.39
CA GLY A 96 -26.95 -5.74 -10.71
C GLY A 96 -26.13 -6.85 -11.39
N LEU A 97 -24.81 -6.70 -11.50
CA LEU A 97 -23.94 -7.63 -12.23
C LEU A 97 -23.60 -8.87 -11.35
N PRO A 98 -23.57 -10.08 -11.94
CA PRO A 98 -23.11 -11.28 -11.25
C PRO A 98 -21.69 -11.12 -10.72
N CYS A 99 -21.35 -11.84 -9.66
CA CYS A 99 -20.02 -11.79 -9.01
C CYS A 99 -19.60 -10.43 -8.44
N SER A 100 -20.40 -9.37 -8.52
CA SER A 100 -20.06 -8.05 -7.94
C SER A 100 -19.83 -8.13 -6.44
N GLN A 101 -20.70 -8.82 -5.71
CA GLN A 101 -20.57 -8.99 -4.27
C GLN A 101 -19.32 -9.81 -3.91
N GLU A 102 -19.03 -10.87 -4.67
CA GLU A 102 -17.84 -11.71 -4.49
C GLU A 102 -16.57 -10.88 -4.73
N ALA A 103 -16.51 -10.10 -5.81
CA ALA A 103 -15.40 -9.20 -6.10
C ALA A 103 -15.24 -8.14 -4.99
N ALA A 104 -16.33 -7.56 -4.51
CA ALA A 104 -16.31 -6.58 -3.42
C ALA A 104 -15.72 -7.18 -2.12
N GLN A 105 -16.04 -8.44 -1.81
CA GLN A 105 -15.49 -9.15 -0.65
C GLN A 105 -13.98 -9.34 -0.78
N TYR A 106 -13.49 -9.77 -1.94
CA TYR A 106 -12.07 -9.89 -2.22
C TYR A 106 -11.35 -8.54 -2.12
N ALA A 107 -11.89 -7.50 -2.74
CA ALA A 107 -11.32 -6.15 -2.66
C ALA A 107 -11.24 -5.66 -1.20
N TYR A 108 -12.29 -5.91 -0.41
CA TYR A 108 -12.31 -5.54 1.01
C TYR A 108 -11.28 -6.31 1.84
N GLN A 109 -11.14 -7.62 1.61
CA GLN A 109 -10.12 -8.45 2.27
C GLN A 109 -8.71 -7.95 1.97
N ALA A 110 -8.44 -7.60 0.71
CA ALA A 110 -7.15 -7.05 0.32
C ALA A 110 -6.90 -5.68 0.95
N TRP A 111 -7.91 -4.81 0.97
CA TRP A 111 -7.81 -3.49 1.59
C TRP A 111 -7.57 -3.54 3.10
N SER A 112 -8.26 -4.42 3.84
CA SER A 112 -8.11 -4.53 5.29
C SER A 112 -6.68 -4.90 5.69
N LEU A 113 -5.99 -5.70 4.88
CA LEU A 113 -4.58 -6.03 5.08
C LEU A 113 -3.65 -4.90 4.63
N LEU A 114 -3.80 -4.43 3.39
CA LEU A 114 -2.86 -3.50 2.77
C LEU A 114 -2.96 -2.06 3.30
N SER A 115 -4.09 -1.67 3.89
CA SER A 115 -4.26 -0.36 4.51
C SER A 115 -3.50 -0.20 5.83
N MET A 116 -3.11 -1.32 6.46
CA MET A 116 -2.31 -1.32 7.68
C MET A 116 -0.81 -1.35 7.33
N PRO A 117 -0.02 -0.32 7.65
CA PRO A 117 1.38 -0.25 7.23
C PRO A 117 2.24 -1.43 7.69
N ALA A 118 2.02 -1.95 8.90
CA ALA A 118 2.75 -3.09 9.43
C ALA A 118 2.45 -4.38 8.66
N MET A 119 1.16 -4.70 8.46
CA MET A 119 0.72 -5.89 7.72
C MET A 119 1.14 -5.84 6.25
N LYS A 120 1.05 -4.64 5.64
CA LYS A 120 1.54 -4.41 4.28
C LYS A 120 3.04 -4.69 4.17
N ALA A 121 3.84 -4.20 5.11
CA ALA A 121 5.29 -4.40 5.09
C ALA A 121 5.68 -5.88 5.20
N GLU A 122 5.00 -6.65 6.04
CA GLU A 122 5.20 -8.10 6.17
C GLU A 122 4.82 -8.82 4.87
N TYR A 123 3.64 -8.52 4.33
CA TYR A 123 3.20 -9.09 3.05
C TYR A 123 4.16 -8.74 1.90
N ASP A 124 4.66 -7.50 1.84
CA ASP A 124 5.62 -7.07 0.85
C ASP A 124 6.93 -7.86 0.92
N LEU A 125 7.38 -8.22 2.13
CA LEU A 125 8.56 -9.05 2.34
C LEU A 125 8.32 -10.49 1.86
N ASP A 126 7.17 -11.07 2.19
CA ASP A 126 6.80 -12.44 1.86
C ASP A 126 6.74 -12.69 0.35
N ILE A 127 6.11 -11.76 -0.39
CA ILE A 127 5.96 -11.87 -1.84
C ILE A 127 7.23 -11.49 -2.61
N SER A 128 8.13 -10.72 -1.99
CA SER A 128 9.41 -10.29 -2.60
C SER A 128 10.54 -11.28 -2.33
N SER A 129 10.42 -12.11 -1.29
CA SER A 129 11.41 -13.12 -0.95
C SER A 129 11.60 -14.07 -2.16
N PRO A 130 12.84 -14.22 -2.69
CA PRO A 130 13.08 -15.12 -3.80
C PRO A 130 12.66 -16.54 -3.40
N VAL A 131 12.14 -17.31 -4.36
CA VAL A 131 11.94 -18.75 -4.18
C VAL A 131 13.33 -19.35 -3.95
N ALA A 132 13.67 -19.65 -2.70
CA ALA A 132 14.76 -20.55 -2.40
C ALA A 132 14.38 -21.93 -2.95
N ARG A 133 14.66 -22.17 -4.23
CA ARG A 133 14.66 -23.51 -4.80
C ARG A 133 15.90 -24.21 -4.24
N GLY A 134 15.78 -24.71 -3.02
CA GLY A 134 16.84 -25.39 -2.29
C GLY A 134 16.27 -26.61 -1.59
N ASN A 135 16.20 -27.73 -2.31
CA ASN A 135 16.22 -29.04 -1.69
C ASN A 135 17.53 -29.17 -0.93
N ASN A 136 17.55 -28.81 0.35
CA ASN A 136 18.60 -29.23 1.27
C ASN A 136 17.92 -29.87 2.48
N ARG A 137 17.52 -31.14 2.35
CA ARG A 137 17.57 -32.06 3.48
C ARG A 137 19.05 -32.15 3.85
N VAL A 138 19.48 -31.30 4.78
CA VAL A 138 20.72 -31.54 5.51
C VAL A 138 20.38 -32.69 6.46
N GLU A 139 20.65 -33.91 6.00
CA GLU A 139 20.68 -35.06 6.88
C GLU A 139 21.77 -34.80 7.93
N MET A 140 21.35 -34.83 9.19
CA MET A 140 22.22 -34.81 10.36
C MET A 140 23.07 -36.08 10.32
N VAL A 141 24.21 -36.04 9.64
CA VAL A 141 25.26 -37.03 9.80
C VAL A 141 26.07 -36.65 11.03
N GLN A 142 25.79 -37.36 12.12
CA GLN A 142 26.60 -37.37 13.32
C GLN A 142 28.01 -37.88 12.98
N GLN A 143 28.99 -37.00 12.87
CA GLN A 143 30.41 -37.36 12.90
C GLN A 143 31.15 -36.45 13.88
N GLY A 144 32.08 -37.07 14.60
CA GLY A 144 32.48 -36.66 15.94
C GLY A 144 33.24 -35.35 16.02
N PHE A 145 33.11 -34.73 17.19
CA PHE A 145 34.04 -33.71 17.65
C PHE A 145 35.43 -34.32 17.84
N PRO A 146 36.48 -33.55 17.50
CA PRO A 146 37.52 -33.34 18.47
C PRO A 146 37.63 -31.86 18.87
N GLU A 147 38.12 -31.72 20.08
CA GLU A 147 38.23 -30.55 20.94
C GLU A 147 39.06 -29.41 20.31
N GLY A 148 38.64 -28.17 20.57
CA GLY A 148 39.36 -27.00 20.08
C GLY A 148 38.65 -25.68 20.32
N SER A 149 38.54 -25.32 21.60
CA SER A 149 38.33 -24.00 22.21
C SER A 149 38.02 -22.76 21.32
N SER A 150 36.99 -22.04 21.79
CA SER A 150 36.84 -20.58 21.81
C SER A 150 36.21 -19.87 20.60
N PHE A 151 34.88 -19.73 20.63
CA PHE A 151 34.25 -18.45 20.29
C PHE A 151 33.22 -18.07 21.37
N VAL A 152 33.62 -17.11 22.20
CA VAL A 152 32.80 -16.45 23.20
C VAL A 152 31.82 -15.51 22.49
N LEU A 153 30.52 -15.79 22.65
CA LEU A 153 29.48 -14.78 22.53
C LEU A 153 29.65 -13.81 23.71
N LYS A 154 29.89 -12.53 23.42
CA LYS A 154 29.67 -11.46 24.37
C LYS A 154 28.95 -10.31 23.67
N GLU A 155 27.66 -10.19 24.02
CA GLU A 155 26.95 -8.93 24.08
C GLU A 155 27.83 -7.89 24.80
N GLN A 156 27.93 -6.67 24.25
CA GLN A 156 28.15 -5.45 25.01
C GLN A 156 28.01 -4.20 24.12
N ILE A 157 26.94 -3.45 24.37
CA ILE A 157 26.89 -1.99 24.23
C ILE A 157 27.82 -1.43 25.32
N PRO A 158 28.73 -0.47 25.03
CA PRO A 158 28.47 0.91 25.48
C PRO A 158 29.08 2.05 24.63
N ASP A 159 28.33 3.16 24.63
CA ASP A 159 28.73 4.55 24.84
C ASP A 159 29.54 5.38 23.82
N LEU A 160 28.82 6.41 23.35
CA LEU A 160 29.17 7.84 23.50
C LEU A 160 30.51 8.32 22.90
N ASN A 161 30.43 8.99 21.75
CA ASN A 161 31.30 10.15 21.55
C ASN A 161 30.60 11.28 20.77
N VAL A 162 30.45 12.39 21.50
CA VAL A 162 29.98 13.69 21.06
C VAL A 162 31.11 14.38 20.29
N GLY A 163 30.79 14.95 19.13
CA GLY A 163 31.66 15.87 18.38
C GLY A 163 30.84 17.00 17.76
N TYR A 164 30.87 18.16 18.41
CA TYR A 164 30.57 19.51 17.88
C TYR A 164 31.42 19.79 16.62
N VAL A 165 31.13 20.63 15.61
CA VAL A 165 30.13 21.67 15.29
C VAL A 165 30.35 22.06 13.81
N SER A 166 29.31 22.51 13.10
CA SER A 166 29.34 23.75 12.29
C SER A 166 27.95 24.08 11.73
N ASP A 167 27.37 25.18 12.25
CA ASP A 167 26.40 26.15 11.70
C ASP A 167 25.53 25.70 10.49
N ASP A 168 24.19 25.69 10.54
CA ASP A 168 23.29 26.80 10.88
C ASP A 168 21.86 26.31 11.26
N ASN A 169 21.33 26.77 12.39
CA ASN A 169 19.90 27.04 12.65
C ASN A 169 18.81 26.01 12.26
N GLU A 170 18.93 24.74 12.66
CA GLU A 170 17.82 23.76 12.57
C GLU A 170 17.51 23.17 13.95
N VAL A 171 16.22 23.08 14.32
CA VAL A 171 15.78 22.49 15.59
C VAL A 171 15.05 21.19 15.31
N VAL A 172 15.54 20.09 15.87
CA VAL A 172 14.92 18.76 15.82
C VAL A 172 13.86 18.67 16.91
N VAL A 173 12.59 18.51 16.53
CA VAL A 173 11.52 18.19 17.47
C VAL A 173 11.41 16.67 17.53
N ILE A 174 11.79 16.09 18.66
CA ILE A 174 11.57 14.68 18.97
C ILE A 174 10.17 14.61 19.57
N SER A 175 9.21 14.06 18.82
CA SER A 175 7.91 13.71 19.38
C SER A 175 8.10 12.41 20.16
N ASP A 176 8.32 12.54 21.46
CA ASP A 176 8.12 11.43 22.40
C ASP A 176 6.68 11.52 22.95
N ASP A 177 6.08 10.34 22.99
CA ASP A 177 4.94 9.89 23.79
C ASP A 177 3.49 10.19 23.37
N ASP A 178 2.74 9.08 23.48
CA ASP A 178 1.31 8.91 23.57
C ASP A 178 0.72 9.79 24.69
N ASP A 179 -0.33 10.55 24.41
CA ASP A 179 -1.29 11.01 25.42
C ASP A 179 -2.68 11.21 24.78
N GLU A 180 -3.69 10.65 25.45
CA GLU A 180 -5.12 10.83 25.18
C GLU A 180 -5.62 12.24 25.57
N CYS A 181 -6.72 12.66 24.94
CA CYS A 181 -7.76 13.62 25.40
C CYS A 181 -7.36 15.07 25.75
N ASP A 182 -7.83 16.05 24.96
CA ASP A 182 -9.06 16.84 25.29
C ASP A 182 -9.31 18.01 24.31
N GLU A 183 -10.58 18.43 24.23
CA GLU A 183 -11.18 19.44 23.36
C GLU A 183 -10.72 20.91 23.57
N ASN A 184 -10.96 21.71 22.52
CA ASN A 184 -11.04 23.19 22.45
C ASN A 184 -9.72 23.99 22.50
N ASP A 185 -9.28 24.51 21.35
CA ASP A 185 -9.73 25.82 20.84
C ASP A 185 -9.06 26.13 19.49
N GLN A 186 -9.76 26.88 18.65
CA GLN A 186 -9.25 27.40 17.38
C GLN A 186 -7.97 28.21 17.58
N ASP A 187 -6.89 27.81 16.90
CA ASP A 187 -5.91 28.78 16.44
C ASP A 187 -5.51 28.52 14.98
N VAL A 188 -5.68 29.59 14.23
CA VAL A 188 -5.46 29.73 12.79
C VAL A 188 -3.99 29.50 12.48
N ILE A 189 -3.66 28.39 11.81
CA ILE A 189 -2.36 28.24 11.13
C ILE A 189 -2.61 28.30 9.62
N THR A 190 -2.71 29.52 9.11
CA THR A 190 -2.63 29.82 7.68
C THR A 190 -1.20 29.58 7.18
N MET A 191 -1.08 28.53 6.37
CA MET A 191 -0.26 28.41 5.15
C MET A 191 1.26 28.64 5.17
N ALA A 192 1.92 27.59 4.68
CA ALA A 192 3.20 27.54 3.95
C ALA A 192 4.50 27.72 4.76
N ARG A 193 5.15 26.59 5.08
CA ARG A 193 6.61 26.37 4.94
C ARG A 193 6.90 24.86 4.92
N THR A 194 7.63 24.43 3.90
CA THR A 194 8.01 23.05 3.57
C THR A 194 8.71 22.34 4.74
N SER A 195 7.99 21.54 5.52
CA SER A 195 8.60 20.63 6.48
C SER A 195 9.23 19.45 5.73
N LYS A 196 10.52 19.20 5.96
CA LYS A 196 11.17 17.97 5.50
C LYS A 196 10.99 16.91 6.58
N LEU A 197 10.50 15.75 6.17
CA LEU A 197 10.41 14.57 7.01
C LEU A 197 11.68 13.76 6.76
N CYS A 198 12.46 13.48 7.81
CA CYS A 198 13.68 12.69 7.69
C CYS A 198 13.69 11.57 8.74
N MET A 199 14.48 10.54 8.46
CA MET A 199 14.76 9.44 9.38
C MET A 199 16.08 9.74 10.08
N VAL A 200 16.05 9.84 11.41
CA VAL A 200 17.23 10.01 12.26
C VAL A 200 17.23 8.87 13.27
N ASN A 201 18.27 8.02 13.24
CA ASN A 201 18.42 6.86 14.13
C ASN A 201 17.19 5.92 14.15
N GLY A 202 16.56 5.72 12.98
CA GLY A 202 15.36 4.86 12.86
C GLY A 202 14.05 5.51 13.36
N ARG A 203 14.09 6.73 13.92
CA ARG A 203 12.91 7.50 14.31
C ARG A 203 12.57 8.56 13.27
N ARG A 204 11.28 8.82 13.09
CA ARG A 204 10.76 9.80 12.13
C ARG A 204 10.70 11.17 12.79
N VAL A 205 11.40 12.15 12.22
CA VAL A 205 11.47 13.50 12.78
C VAL A 205 11.08 14.56 11.76
N LYS A 206 10.50 15.65 12.27
CA LYS A 206 10.04 16.79 11.47
C LYS A 206 10.99 17.97 11.71
N LEU A 207 11.67 18.41 10.66
CA LEU A 207 12.58 19.55 10.71
C LEU A 207 11.83 20.84 10.38
N ILE A 208 11.94 21.85 11.25
CA ILE A 208 11.30 23.16 11.09
C ILE A 208 12.35 24.28 11.14
N PRO A 209 12.55 25.04 10.05
CA PRO A 209 13.46 26.18 10.03
C PRO A 209 12.95 27.34 10.90
N LYS A 210 13.79 27.85 11.81
CA LYS A 210 13.46 29.06 12.60
C LYS A 210 13.69 30.34 11.77
N LYS A 211 12.75 31.28 11.79
CA LYS A 211 12.98 32.65 11.26
C LYS A 211 14.03 33.36 12.12
N LYS A 212 15.14 33.83 11.51
CA LYS A 212 16.10 34.74 12.17
C LYS A 212 15.38 36.05 12.53
N LYS A 213 15.40 36.46 13.80
CA LYS A 213 15.00 37.82 14.22
C LYS A 213 16.11 38.78 13.79
N THR A 214 15.83 39.64 12.82
CA THR A 214 16.70 40.76 12.47
C THR A 214 16.73 41.72 13.66
N LYS A 215 17.90 41.91 14.29
CA LYS A 215 18.10 43.01 15.25
C LYS A 215 18.04 44.31 14.46
N SER A 216 16.99 45.11 14.66
CA SER A 216 16.96 46.50 14.19
C SER A 216 18.01 47.30 14.96
N LEU A 217 18.93 47.89 14.21
CA LEU A 217 19.91 48.85 14.70
C LEU A 217 19.15 50.10 15.16
N GLN A 218 19.23 50.44 16.45
CA GLN A 218 18.74 51.73 16.94
C GLN A 218 19.72 52.81 16.47
N GLN A 219 19.27 53.72 15.62
CA GLN A 219 19.90 55.04 15.48
C GLN A 219 19.44 55.90 16.65
N ALA A 220 20.40 56.35 17.46
CA ALA A 220 20.21 57.44 18.41
C ALA A 220 20.78 58.71 17.79
N THR A 221 20.03 59.79 18.02
CA THR A 221 20.16 61.20 17.63
C THR A 221 21.58 61.76 17.54
#